data_AF-B7PK89-F1
#
_entry.id   AF-B7PK89-F1
#
_cell.length_a   1.000
_cell.length_b   1.000
_cell.length_c   1.000
_cell.angle_alpha   90.00
_cell.angle_beta   90.00
_cell.angle_gamma   90.00
#
_symmetry.space_group_name_H-M   'P 1'
#
loop_
_entity.id
_entity.type
_entity.pdbx_description
1 polymer ?
#
loop_
_entity_poly.entity_id
_entity_poly.type
_entity_poly.pdbx_seq_one_letter_code
_entity_poly.pdbx_strand_id
1 'polypeptide(L)'
;LGLTGYLCYYALWGSLKHEGPLPWTKRVELCLRNEELSGVDEGRLFRKFRQNGVLAHYDSANGIYKTALAGGSDACEAYLHVFEEDKVVRKVRKVGWKNRLIPPTACHILHCFPAELIAVPMNVVPFLGTKVAVPHEGIEVLKYMFPDTWWKEIIPPNCK
;
A
#
# COMPACT_ATOMS: atom_id res chain seq x y z
N LEU A 1 -11.75 0.41 -12.58
CA LEU A 1 -11.74 1.85 -12.25
C LEU A 1 -10.51 2.57 -12.83
N GLY A 2 -9.64 1.88 -13.60
CA GLY A 2 -8.41 2.50 -14.12
C GLY A 2 -7.38 2.84 -13.04
N LEU A 3 -7.53 2.25 -11.84
CA LEU A 3 -6.61 2.43 -10.72
C LEU A 3 -5.58 1.30 -10.74
N THR A 4 -4.32 1.69 -10.62
CA THR A 4 -3.17 0.81 -10.50
C THR A 4 -2.84 0.65 -9.02
N GLY A 5 -3.12 -0.54 -8.49
CA GLY A 5 -2.72 -0.95 -7.15
C GLY A 5 -1.48 -1.83 -7.22
N TYR A 6 -0.50 -1.54 -6.37
CA TYR A 6 0.70 -2.36 -6.21
C TYR A 6 0.88 -2.79 -4.75
N LEU A 7 1.52 -3.94 -4.52
CA LEU A 7 1.82 -4.41 -3.17
C LEU A 7 2.78 -3.45 -2.47
N CYS A 8 2.55 -3.20 -1.19
CA CYS A 8 3.46 -2.43 -0.35
C CYS A 8 3.48 -2.95 1.09
N TYR A 9 4.38 -2.38 1.91
CA TYR A 9 4.56 -2.74 3.31
C TYR A 9 4.65 -4.27 3.54
N TYR A 10 3.88 -4.82 4.48
CA TYR A 10 3.98 -6.23 4.85
C TYR A 10 3.44 -7.17 3.77
N ALA A 11 2.51 -6.72 2.93
CA ALA A 11 2.01 -7.53 1.83
C ALA A 11 3.09 -7.72 0.73
N LEU A 12 3.83 -6.65 0.40
CA LEU A 12 4.98 -6.77 -0.48
C LEU A 12 6.06 -7.66 0.13
N TRP A 13 6.37 -7.44 1.41
CA TRP A 13 7.33 -8.27 2.14
C TRP A 13 6.97 -9.75 2.12
N GLY A 14 5.70 -10.08 2.38
CA GLY A 14 5.18 -11.44 2.30
C GLY A 14 5.34 -12.01 0.89
N SER A 15 4.98 -11.24 -0.14
CA SER A 15 5.07 -11.71 -1.52
C SER A 15 6.51 -12.07 -1.93
N LEU A 16 7.50 -11.31 -1.44
CA LEU A 16 8.92 -11.57 -1.73
C LEU A 16 9.50 -12.77 -0.97
N LYS A 17 8.98 -13.09 0.23
CA LYS A 17 9.52 -14.17 1.09
C LYS A 17 8.74 -15.48 1.02
N HIS A 18 7.43 -15.41 0.83
CA HIS A 18 6.51 -16.55 0.95
C HIS A 18 5.55 -16.69 -0.24
N GLU A 19 5.72 -15.88 -1.30
CA GLU A 19 4.82 -15.86 -2.46
C GLU A 19 3.33 -15.64 -2.08
N GLY A 20 3.10 -14.93 -0.96
CA GLY A 20 1.78 -14.75 -0.37
C GLY A 20 1.80 -13.78 0.83
N PRO A 21 0.69 -13.59 1.55
CA PRO A 21 0.68 -12.76 2.75
C PRO A 21 1.53 -13.40 3.87
N LEU A 22 2.01 -12.58 4.81
CA LEU A 22 2.67 -13.11 6.00
C LEU A 22 1.66 -13.91 6.86
N PRO A 23 2.01 -15.09 7.39
CA PRO A 23 1.05 -15.95 8.11
C PRO A 23 0.42 -15.32 9.36
N TRP A 24 1.10 -14.36 9.97
CA TRP A 24 0.66 -13.68 11.20
C TRP A 24 -0.07 -12.35 10.94
N THR A 25 -0.23 -11.92 9.69
CA THR A 25 -1.03 -10.73 9.36
C THR A 25 -2.40 -11.12 8.87
N LYS A 26 -3.42 -10.44 9.37
CA LYS A 26 -4.80 -10.46 8.85
C LYS A 26 -5.07 -9.33 7.85
N ARG A 27 -4.02 -8.59 7.48
CA ARG A 27 -4.09 -7.37 6.68
C ARG A 27 -3.41 -7.55 5.34
N VAL A 28 -4.08 -7.10 4.27
CA VAL A 28 -3.50 -6.94 2.94
C VAL A 28 -3.29 -5.45 2.67
N GLU A 29 -2.07 -5.07 2.31
CA GLU A 29 -1.68 -3.68 2.08
C GLU A 29 -1.38 -3.46 0.61
N LEU A 30 -2.11 -2.53 0.01
CA LEU A 30 -1.90 -2.06 -1.36
C LEU A 30 -1.61 -0.57 -1.34
N CYS A 31 -0.87 -0.11 -2.34
CA CYS A 31 -0.58 1.28 -2.56
C CYS A 31 -1.19 1.74 -3.89
N LEU A 32 -1.74 2.96 -3.88
CA LEU A 32 -2.43 3.58 -5.00
C LEU A 32 -1.75 4.92 -5.34
N ARG A 33 -1.79 5.27 -6.63
CA ARG A 33 -1.31 6.56 -7.13
C ARG A 33 -2.39 7.62 -6.97
N ASN A 34 -2.07 8.72 -6.30
CA ASN A 34 -3.00 9.81 -6.02
C ASN A 34 -3.52 10.47 -7.30
N GLU A 35 -2.69 10.51 -8.35
CA GLU A 35 -3.01 11.11 -9.64
C GLU A 35 -4.14 10.36 -10.34
N GLU A 36 -4.14 9.03 -10.24
CA GLU A 36 -5.19 8.17 -10.79
C GLU A 36 -6.46 8.25 -9.93
N LEU A 37 -6.30 8.26 -8.60
CA LEU A 37 -7.41 8.33 -7.66
C LEU A 37 -8.18 9.66 -7.77
N SER A 38 -7.47 10.77 -7.97
CA SER A 38 -8.07 12.11 -8.12
C SER A 38 -8.99 12.22 -9.33
N GLY A 39 -8.81 11.36 -10.34
CA GLY A 39 -9.69 11.27 -11.52
C GLY A 39 -10.93 10.39 -11.31
N VAL A 40 -11.06 9.71 -10.17
CA VAL A 40 -12.16 8.78 -9.88
C VAL A 40 -13.13 9.40 -8.88
N ASP A 41 -14.41 9.37 -9.21
CA ASP A 41 -15.48 9.72 -8.27
C ASP A 41 -15.46 8.78 -7.06
N GLU A 42 -15.29 9.35 -5.87
CA GLU A 42 -15.17 8.59 -4.62
C GLU A 42 -16.47 7.82 -4.31
N GLY A 43 -17.63 8.39 -4.64
CA GLY A 43 -18.92 7.71 -4.52
C GLY A 43 -18.99 6.43 -5.35
N ARG A 44 -18.44 6.44 -6.56
CA ARG A 44 -18.31 5.27 -7.45
C ARG A 44 -17.34 4.24 -6.88
N LEU A 45 -16.22 4.68 -6.30
CA LEU A 45 -15.27 3.79 -5.62
C LEU A 45 -15.94 3.05 -4.46
N PHE A 46 -16.61 3.77 -3.55
CA PHE A 46 -17.33 3.16 -2.43
C PHE A 46 -18.50 2.27 -2.87
N ARG A 47 -19.19 2.63 -3.95
CA ARG A 47 -20.24 1.77 -4.53
C ARG A 47 -19.64 0.45 -5.02
N LYS A 48 -18.46 0.47 -5.63
CA LYS A 48 -17.77 -0.74 -6.09
C LYS A 48 -17.34 -1.65 -4.95
N PHE A 49 -16.84 -1.10 -3.84
CA PHE A 49 -16.58 -1.90 -2.64
C PHE A 49 -17.85 -2.56 -2.11
N ARG A 50 -18.93 -1.78 -1.93
CA ARG A 50 -20.22 -2.31 -1.44
C ARG A 50 -20.81 -3.39 -2.32
N GLN A 51 -20.72 -3.24 -3.64
CA GLN A 51 -21.16 -4.25 -4.62
C GLN A 51 -20.44 -5.60 -4.46
N ASN A 52 -19.23 -5.60 -3.89
CA ASN A 52 -18.44 -6.81 -3.62
C ASN A 52 -18.50 -7.23 -2.14
N GLY A 53 -19.47 -6.73 -1.37
CA GLY A 53 -19.63 -7.09 0.05
C GLY A 53 -18.54 -6.50 0.95
N VAL A 54 -17.87 -5.44 0.52
CA VAL A 54 -16.80 -4.76 1.27
C VAL A 54 -17.27 -3.36 1.67
N LEU A 55 -17.07 -3.01 2.94
CA LEU A 55 -17.23 -1.66 3.46
C LEU A 55 -15.87 -0.98 3.43
N ALA A 56 -15.80 0.20 2.82
CA ALA A 56 -14.58 0.99 2.75
C ALA A 56 -14.80 2.35 3.42
N HIS A 57 -13.82 2.80 4.19
CA HIS A 57 -13.80 4.09 4.86
C HIS A 57 -12.48 4.79 4.53
N TYR A 58 -12.56 6.07 4.17
CA TYR A 58 -11.38 6.88 3.87
C TYR A 58 -10.92 7.67 5.10
N ASP A 59 -9.70 7.39 5.54
CA ASP A 59 -8.98 8.14 6.56
C ASP A 59 -8.18 9.26 5.87
N SER A 60 -8.82 10.43 5.71
CA SER A 60 -8.23 11.61 5.05
C SER A 60 -7.02 12.19 5.80
N ALA A 61 -6.85 11.87 7.09
CA ALA A 61 -5.71 12.32 7.87
C ALA A 61 -4.42 11.61 7.44
N ASN A 62 -4.52 10.31 7.20
CA ASN A 62 -3.39 9.47 6.84
C ASN A 62 -3.31 9.15 5.34
N GLY A 63 -4.35 9.47 4.56
CA GLY A 63 -4.42 9.14 3.14
C GLY A 63 -4.60 7.64 2.89
N ILE A 64 -5.47 6.99 3.66
CA ILE A 64 -5.63 5.52 3.64
C ILE A 64 -7.10 5.14 3.51
N TYR A 65 -7.44 4.26 2.57
CA TYR A 65 -8.72 3.57 2.58
C TYR A 65 -8.59 2.30 3.41
N LYS A 66 -9.41 2.19 4.45
CA LYS A 66 -9.51 0.97 5.28
C LYS A 66 -10.76 0.23 4.85
N THR A 67 -10.63 -1.05 4.57
CA THR A 67 -11.76 -1.86 4.13
C THR A 67 -11.96 -3.07 5.03
N ALA A 68 -13.23 -3.39 5.30
CA ALA A 68 -13.66 -4.53 6.08
C ALA A 68 -14.80 -5.26 5.36
N LEU A 69 -15.00 -6.55 5.67
CA LEU A 69 -16.13 -7.30 5.14
C LEU A 69 -17.45 -6.77 5.72
N ALA A 70 -18.48 -6.67 4.89
CA ALA A 70 -19.78 -6.11 5.28
C ALA A 70 -20.49 -6.89 6.41
N GLY A 71 -20.10 -8.16 6.64
CA GLY A 71 -20.58 -8.97 7.75
C GLY A 71 -19.95 -8.67 9.11
N GLY A 72 -19.13 -7.62 9.24
CA GLY A 72 -18.46 -7.26 10.49
C GLY A 72 -17.37 -8.24 10.92
N SER A 73 -16.91 -9.10 10.01
CA SER A 73 -15.80 -10.01 10.27
C SER A 73 -14.48 -9.28 10.15
N ASP A 74 -13.73 -9.25 11.24
CA ASP A 74 -12.37 -8.74 11.31
C ASP A 74 -11.33 -9.74 10.78
N ALA A 75 -11.77 -10.82 10.12
CA ALA A 75 -10.90 -11.89 9.64
C ALA A 75 -9.95 -11.44 8.53
N CYS A 76 -10.32 -10.44 7.73
CA CYS A 76 -9.49 -9.89 6.68
C CYS A 76 -9.75 -8.39 6.50
N GLU A 77 -8.71 -7.59 6.65
CA GLU A 77 -8.73 -6.14 6.41
C GLU A 77 -7.86 -5.83 5.19
N ALA A 78 -8.28 -4.88 4.36
CA ALA A 78 -7.40 -4.33 3.33
C ALA A 78 -7.16 -2.83 3.56
N TYR A 79 -5.90 -2.42 3.40
CA TYR A 79 -5.45 -1.05 3.54
C TYR A 79 -4.93 -0.59 2.19
N LEU A 80 -5.54 0.47 1.65
CA LEU A 80 -5.10 1.10 0.41
C LEU A 80 -4.43 2.43 0.76
N HIS A 81 -3.11 2.43 0.80
CA HIS A 81 -2.30 3.59 1.08
C HIS A 81 -2.19 4.45 -0.18
N VAL A 82 -2.45 5.74 -0.07
CA VAL A 82 -2.37 6.63 -1.21
C VAL A 82 -1.04 7.39 -1.16
N PHE A 83 -0.35 7.38 -2.29
CA PHE A 83 0.93 8.04 -2.48
C PHE A 83 0.86 9.02 -3.66
N GLU A 84 1.56 10.14 -3.55
CA GLU A 84 1.65 11.18 -4.57
C GLU A 84 3.09 11.29 -5.07
N GLU A 85 3.25 11.44 -6.39
CA GLU A 85 4.54 11.69 -7.02
C GLU A 85 4.78 13.20 -7.18
N ASP A 86 5.85 13.71 -6.56
CA ASP A 86 6.41 15.00 -6.90
C ASP A 86 7.17 14.87 -8.22
N LYS A 87 6.59 15.38 -9.30
CA LYS A 87 7.15 15.29 -10.66
C LYS A 87 8.42 16.11 -10.86
N VAL A 88 8.68 17.12 -10.03
CA VAL A 88 9.86 17.97 -10.13
C VAL A 88 11.05 17.27 -9.48
N VAL A 89 10.84 16.74 -8.27
CA VAL A 89 11.89 16.07 -7.48
C VAL A 89 11.99 14.58 -7.82
N ARG A 90 11.03 14.03 -8.56
CA ARG A 90 10.94 12.60 -8.93
C ARG A 90 10.91 11.68 -7.70
N LYS A 91 10.16 12.11 -6.67
CA LYS A 91 9.99 11.36 -5.42
C LYS A 91 8.53 11.16 -5.10
N VAL A 92 8.23 10.03 -4.51
CA VAL A 92 6.90 9.63 -4.08
C VAL A 92 6.78 9.79 -2.58
N ARG A 93 5.63 10.21 -2.06
CA ARG A 93 5.40 10.40 -0.61
C ARG A 93 3.95 10.11 -0.21
N LYS A 94 3.72 9.80 1.06
CA LYS A 94 2.36 9.56 1.59
C LYS A 94 1.51 10.82 1.51
N VAL A 95 0.24 10.65 1.13
CA VAL A 95 -0.76 11.74 1.17
C VAL A 95 -1.49 11.78 2.52
N GLY A 96 -2.40 12.73 2.67
CA GLY A 96 -3.18 12.94 3.90
C GLY A 96 -2.86 14.30 4.51
N TRP A 97 -3.87 14.96 5.11
CA TRP A 97 -3.69 16.34 5.56
C TRP A 97 -2.63 16.46 6.66
N LYS A 98 -2.47 15.45 7.53
CA LYS A 98 -1.39 15.44 8.55
C LYS A 98 -0.01 15.42 7.88
N ASN A 99 0.12 14.62 6.83
CA ASN A 99 1.37 14.49 6.07
C ASN A 99 1.71 15.77 5.28
N ARG A 100 0.71 16.59 4.93
CA ARG A 100 0.95 17.90 4.31
C ARG A 100 1.50 18.96 5.27
N LEU A 101 1.31 18.78 6.59
CA LEU A 101 1.89 19.66 7.61
C LEU A 101 3.34 19.29 7.93
N ILE A 102 3.81 18.12 7.49
CA ILE A 102 5.18 17.66 7.71
C ILE A 102 6.07 18.25 6.61
N PRO A 103 7.28 18.75 6.95
CA PRO A 103 8.23 19.23 5.95
C PRO A 103 8.50 18.16 4.87
N PRO A 104 8.53 18.52 3.57
CA PRO A 104 8.77 17.57 2.48
C PRO A 104 10.09 16.77 2.61
N THR A 105 11.05 17.29 3.36
CA THR A 105 12.35 16.67 3.62
C THR A 105 12.30 15.55 4.67
N ALA A 106 11.25 15.46 5.49
CA ALA A 106 11.10 14.46 6.55
C ALA A 106 10.67 13.08 6.01
N CYS A 107 11.51 12.51 5.14
CA CYS A 107 11.25 11.27 4.40
C CYS A 107 11.07 10.04 5.30
N HIS A 108 11.67 10.05 6.50
CA HIS A 108 11.51 8.98 7.49
C HIS A 108 10.08 8.86 8.03
N ILE A 109 9.30 9.95 8.02
CA ILE A 109 7.88 9.94 8.44
C ILE A 109 6.96 9.78 7.24
N LEU A 110 7.29 10.46 6.14
CA LEU A 110 6.49 10.49 4.92
C LEU A 110 6.70 9.25 4.03
N HIS A 111 7.64 8.38 4.40
CA HIS A 111 8.06 7.19 3.66
C HIS A 111 8.35 7.52 2.21
N CYS A 112 9.21 8.51 1.98
CA CYS A 112 9.50 8.97 0.63
C CYS A 112 10.44 8.01 -0.08
N PHE A 113 10.16 7.69 -1.35
CA PHE A 113 11.01 6.82 -2.18
C PHE A 113 11.11 7.32 -3.63
N PRO A 114 12.13 6.91 -4.40
CA PRO A 114 12.28 7.30 -5.80
C PRO A 114 11.11 6.85 -6.69
N ALA A 115 10.64 7.71 -7.58
CA ALA A 115 9.50 7.41 -8.46
C ALA A 115 9.79 6.25 -9.43
N GLU A 116 11.06 5.99 -9.72
CA GLU A 116 11.55 4.92 -10.57
C GLU A 116 11.11 3.54 -10.07
N LEU A 117 11.00 3.37 -8.75
CA LEU A 117 10.56 2.10 -8.14
C LEU A 117 9.10 1.75 -8.46
N ILE A 118 8.28 2.72 -8.87
CA ILE A 118 6.88 2.49 -9.26
C ILE A 118 6.60 2.93 -10.71
N ALA A 119 7.66 3.05 -11.52
CA ALA A 119 7.52 3.38 -12.93
C ALA A 119 6.72 2.28 -13.66
N VAL A 120 5.84 2.69 -14.57
CA VAL A 120 5.06 1.76 -15.39
C VAL A 120 5.88 1.38 -16.64
N PRO A 121 5.84 0.12 -17.10
CA PRO A 121 5.11 -1.03 -16.54
C PRO A 121 5.79 -1.60 -15.29
N MET A 122 4.98 -1.93 -14.28
CA MET A 122 5.46 -2.62 -13.09
C MET A 122 5.50 -4.13 -13.30
N ASN A 123 6.36 -4.82 -12.54
CA ASN A 123 6.37 -6.27 -12.47
C ASN A 123 5.07 -6.77 -11.81
N VAL A 124 4.67 -8.00 -12.10
CA VAL A 124 3.47 -8.63 -11.55
C VAL A 124 3.83 -9.98 -10.95
N VAL A 125 3.32 -10.22 -9.73
CA VAL A 125 3.55 -11.47 -8.99
C VAL A 125 2.21 -12.13 -8.65
N PRO A 126 2.16 -13.46 -8.50
CA PRO A 126 1.02 -14.13 -7.89
C PRO A 126 0.92 -13.73 -6.41
N PHE A 127 -0.28 -13.33 -5.97
CA PHE A 127 -0.59 -13.01 -4.58
C PHE A 127 -2.06 -13.32 -4.32
N LEU A 128 -2.35 -14.21 -3.35
CA LEU A 128 -3.72 -14.64 -3.03
C LEU A 128 -4.53 -15.15 -4.25
N GLY A 129 -3.88 -15.91 -5.14
CA GLY A 129 -4.53 -16.47 -6.33
C GLY A 129 -4.82 -15.47 -7.45
N THR A 130 -4.37 -14.23 -7.35
CA THR A 130 -4.46 -13.20 -8.40
C THR A 130 -3.08 -12.64 -8.75
N LYS A 131 -2.95 -11.97 -9.90
CA LYS A 131 -1.72 -11.27 -10.29
C LYS A 131 -1.80 -9.82 -9.81
N VAL A 132 -0.83 -9.39 -9.02
CA VAL A 132 -0.78 -8.03 -8.45
C VAL A 132 0.54 -7.36 -8.83
N ALA A 133 0.49 -6.06 -9.12
CA ALA A 133 1.69 -5.30 -9.43
C ALA A 133 2.60 -5.17 -8.21
N VAL A 134 3.91 -5.13 -8.44
CA VAL A 134 4.92 -4.89 -7.40
C VAL A 134 5.90 -3.81 -7.85
N PRO A 135 6.43 -3.02 -6.91
CA PRO A 135 7.51 -2.10 -7.20
C PRO A 135 8.73 -2.81 -7.80
N HIS A 136 9.49 -2.06 -8.60
CA HIS A 136 10.78 -2.50 -9.11
C HIS A 136 11.78 -2.71 -7.97
N GLU A 137 12.83 -3.48 -8.26
CA GLU A 137 13.94 -3.73 -7.33
C GLU A 137 13.53 -4.43 -6.01
N GLY A 138 12.35 -5.06 -5.98
CA GLY A 138 11.91 -5.98 -4.92
C GLY A 138 11.88 -5.33 -3.54
N ILE A 139 12.92 -5.57 -2.73
CA ILE A 139 13.03 -5.10 -1.35
C ILE A 139 13.40 -3.61 -1.24
N GLU A 140 13.86 -2.97 -2.31
CA GLU A 140 14.40 -1.60 -2.24
C GLU A 140 13.38 -0.60 -1.70
N VAL A 141 12.14 -0.65 -2.17
CA VAL A 141 11.05 0.20 -1.68
C VAL A 141 10.76 -0.01 -0.18
N LEU A 142 10.98 -1.24 0.33
CA LEU A 142 10.74 -1.59 1.73
C LEU A 142 11.75 -0.91 2.66
N LYS A 143 12.94 -0.56 2.18
CA LYS A 143 13.91 0.22 2.96
C LYS A 143 13.38 1.61 3.32
N TYR A 144 12.56 2.21 2.45
CA TYR A 144 11.94 3.51 2.68
C TYR A 144 10.67 3.41 3.53
N MET A 145 9.96 2.28 3.46
CA MET A 145 8.74 2.02 4.24
C MET A 145 9.03 1.53 5.66
N PHE A 146 10.19 0.89 5.87
CA PHE A 146 10.66 0.34 7.14
C PHE A 146 12.10 0.78 7.43
N PRO A 147 12.37 2.09 7.54
CA PRO A 147 13.74 2.62 7.62
C PRO A 147 14.58 2.05 8.77
N ASP A 148 13.93 1.61 9.86
CA ASP A 148 14.62 1.13 11.07
C ASP A 148 14.58 -0.40 11.24
N THR A 149 13.88 -1.11 10.36
CA THR A 149 13.57 -2.55 10.56
C THR A 149 13.66 -3.40 9.30
N TRP A 150 13.94 -2.82 8.12
CA TRP A 150 13.95 -3.57 6.86
C TRP A 150 14.99 -4.71 6.81
N TRP A 151 16.10 -4.60 7.56
CA TRP A 151 17.15 -5.63 7.63
C TRP A 151 16.89 -6.69 8.70
N LYS A 152 15.90 -6.49 9.58
CA LYS A 152 15.68 -7.39 10.71
C LYS A 152 14.90 -8.61 10.24
N GLU A 153 15.46 -9.80 10.52
CA GLU A 153 14.71 -11.04 10.41
C GLU A 153 13.84 -11.21 11.65
N ILE A 154 12.52 -11.10 11.46
CA ILE A 154 11.56 -11.34 12.52
C ILE A 154 11.19 -12.82 12.46
N ILE A 155 11.68 -13.59 13.43
CA ILE A 155 11.21 -14.95 13.67
C ILE A 155 9.98 -14.84 14.59
N PRO A 156 8.79 -15.27 14.17
CA PRO A 156 7.62 -15.23 15.03
C PRO A 156 7.86 -16.07 16.30
N PRO A 157 7.41 -15.60 17.48
CA PRO A 157 7.44 -16.43 18.67
C PRO A 157 6.65 -17.71 18.41
N ASN A 158 7.26 -18.87 18.70
CA ASN A 158 6.77 -20.24 18.47
C ASN A 158 7.05 -20.87 17.10
N CYS A 159 7.84 -20.25 16.21
CA CYS A 159 8.50 -20.98 15.13
C CYS A 159 9.84 -21.53 15.65
N LYS A 160 9.89 -22.83 15.99
CA LYS A 160 11.13 -23.60 16.18
C LYS A 160 11.52 -24.30 14.89
#